data_AF-A0A543PJ18-F1
#
_entry.id   AF-A0A543PJ18-F1
#
_cell.length_a   1.000
_cell.length_b   1.000
_cell.length_c   1.000
_cell.angle_alpha   90.00
_cell.angle_beta   90.00
_cell.angle_gamma   90.00
#
_symmetry.space_group_name_H-M   'P 1'
#
loop_
_entity.id
_entity.type
_entity.pdbx_description
1 polymer ?
#
loop_
_entity_poly.entity_id
_entity_poly.type
_entity_poly.pdbx_seq_one_letter_code
_entity_poly.pdbx_strand_id
1 'polypeptide(L)'
;MTEAAPTAPAITILSRAASLLDSVGADRTQVDAEVALKCLFAAALLESAGGRAARVPLLHGDPRTTIRAAMAALSELDEAVFSREPVLDAARAARRALRLLD
;
A
#
# COMPACT_ATOMS: atom_id res chain seq x y z
N MET A 1 2.54 22.43 13.87
CA MET A 1 1.42 22.30 12.93
C MET A 1 0.71 21.01 13.25
N THR A 2 -0.52 21.08 13.74
CA THR A 2 -1.32 19.88 14.05
C THR A 2 -1.83 19.34 12.74
N GLU A 3 -1.28 18.21 12.28
CA GLU A 3 -1.77 17.52 11.10
C GLU A 3 -3.23 17.10 11.38
N ALA A 4 -4.18 17.54 10.56
CA ALA A 4 -5.58 17.13 10.72
C ALA A 4 -5.67 15.62 10.51
N ALA A 5 -6.38 14.93 11.43
CA ALA A 5 -6.56 13.50 11.33
C ALA A 5 -7.24 13.14 9.98
N PRO A 6 -6.85 12.02 9.34
CA PRO A 6 -7.42 11.61 8.06
C PRO A 6 -8.93 11.40 8.21
N THR A 7 -9.67 11.80 7.17
CA THR A 7 -11.12 11.63 7.11
C THR A 7 -11.48 10.14 6.95
N ALA A 8 -12.71 9.76 7.29
CA ALA A 8 -13.21 8.40 7.09
C ALA A 8 -13.01 7.84 5.65
N PRO A 9 -13.26 8.59 4.57
CA PRO A 9 -12.95 8.12 3.21
C PRO A 9 -11.44 7.91 3.00
N ALA A 10 -10.59 8.82 3.48
CA ALA A 10 -9.14 8.65 3.39
C ALA A 10 -8.65 7.40 4.14
N ILE A 11 -9.15 7.14 5.35
CA ILE A 11 -8.84 5.92 6.12
C ILE A 11 -9.24 4.66 5.34
N THR A 12 -10.37 4.68 4.65
CA THR A 12 -10.85 3.55 3.85
C THR A 12 -9.91 3.27 2.67
N ILE A 13 -9.47 4.32 1.97
CA ILE A 13 -8.52 4.20 0.86
C ILE A 13 -7.17 3.69 1.36
N LEU A 14 -6.65 4.24 2.46
CA LEU A 14 -5.38 3.80 3.08
C LEU A 14 -5.46 2.34 3.51
N SER A 15 -6.57 1.91 4.13
CA SER A 15 -6.80 0.53 4.55
C SER A 15 -6.86 -0.43 3.36
N ARG A 16 -7.51 -0.02 2.27
CA ARG A 16 -7.56 -0.81 1.03
C ARG A 16 -6.18 -1.00 0.43
N ALA A 17 -5.38 0.08 0.30
CA ALA A 17 -4.03 -0.01 -0.23
C ALA A 17 -3.10 -0.84 0.68
N ALA A 18 -3.20 -0.67 2.01
CA ALA A 18 -2.43 -1.45 2.98
C ALA A 18 -2.74 -2.96 2.86
N SER A 19 -4.02 -3.33 2.78
CA SER A 19 -4.45 -4.73 2.65
C SER A 19 -3.91 -5.39 1.37
N LEU A 20 -3.94 -4.67 0.25
CA LEU A 20 -3.41 -5.18 -1.02
C LEU A 20 -1.90 -5.39 -0.95
N LEU A 21 -1.15 -4.44 -0.39
CA LEU A 21 0.30 -4.56 -0.25
C LEU A 21 0.70 -5.63 0.77
N ASP A 22 -0.03 -5.76 1.88
CA ASP A 22 0.16 -6.84 2.86
C ASP A 22 -0.04 -8.22 2.22
N SER A 23 -1.10 -8.39 1.41
CA SER A 23 -1.38 -9.65 0.72
C SER A 23 -0.25 -10.07 -0.23
N VAL A 24 0.37 -9.12 -0.93
CA VAL A 24 1.55 -9.36 -1.76
C VAL A 24 2.75 -9.72 -0.89
N GLY A 25 2.97 -8.98 0.19
CA GLY A 25 4.05 -9.24 1.14
C GLY A 25 3.99 -10.61 1.84
N ALA A 26 2.78 -11.14 1.99
CA ALA A 26 2.51 -12.44 2.59
C ALA A 26 2.70 -13.62 1.61
N ASP A 27 2.59 -13.40 0.29
CA ASP A 27 2.69 -14.47 -0.71
C ASP A 27 4.15 -14.81 -1.08
N ARG A 28 4.82 -15.53 -0.18
CA ARG A 28 6.19 -16.02 -0.39
C ARG A 28 6.33 -17.07 -1.49
N THR A 29 5.23 -17.52 -2.10
CA THR A 29 5.28 -18.50 -3.20
C THR A 29 5.46 -17.82 -4.55
N GLN A 30 4.95 -16.59 -4.69
CA GLN A 30 4.99 -15.83 -5.94
C GLN A 30 5.92 -14.62 -5.89
N VAL A 31 6.33 -14.16 -4.70
CA VAL A 31 7.23 -13.01 -4.58
C VAL A 31 8.51 -13.31 -3.81
N ASP A 32 9.63 -12.83 -4.36
CA ASP A 32 10.92 -12.88 -3.71
C ASP A 32 10.96 -12.03 -2.44
N ALA A 33 11.92 -12.35 -1.56
CA ALA A 33 12.04 -11.73 -0.24
C ALA A 33 12.14 -10.20 -0.29
N GLU A 34 12.82 -9.65 -1.29
CA GLU A 34 12.95 -8.19 -1.45
C GLU A 34 11.62 -7.51 -1.82
N VAL A 35 10.86 -8.08 -2.78
CA VAL A 35 9.54 -7.56 -3.17
C VAL A 35 8.59 -7.64 -1.98
N ALA A 36 8.59 -8.78 -1.28
CA ALA A 36 7.76 -8.99 -0.11
C ALA A 36 8.05 -7.97 1.00
N LEU A 37 9.34 -7.74 1.30
CA LEU A 37 9.75 -6.76 2.31
C LEU A 37 9.28 -5.35 1.96
N LYS A 38 9.43 -4.92 0.71
CA LYS A 38 8.97 -3.59 0.28
C LYS A 38 7.44 -3.44 0.41
N CYS A 39 6.69 -4.48 0.08
CA CYS A 39 5.23 -4.44 0.19
C CYS A 39 4.75 -4.43 1.65
N LEU A 40 5.34 -5.25 2.52
CA LEU A 40 5.05 -5.21 3.97
C LEU A 40 5.43 -3.87 4.60
N PHE A 41 6.57 -3.31 4.22
CA PHE A 41 6.99 -1.99 4.69
C PHE A 41 6.02 -0.89 4.26
N ALA A 42 5.58 -0.92 2.99
CA ALA A 42 4.59 0.02 2.49
C ALA A 42 3.25 -0.12 3.23
N ALA A 43 2.79 -1.35 3.50
CA ALA A 43 1.56 -1.58 4.28
C ALA A 43 1.66 -0.98 5.69
N ALA A 44 2.77 -1.21 6.40
CA ALA A 44 3.00 -0.66 7.74
C ALA A 44 3.03 0.88 7.77
N LEU A 45 3.56 1.52 6.72
CA LEU A 45 3.53 2.98 6.58
C LEU A 45 2.11 3.51 6.36
N LEU A 46 1.27 2.78 5.61
CA LEU A 46 -0.13 3.16 5.43
C LEU A 46 -0.94 2.95 6.72
N GLU A 47 -0.58 1.97 7.54
CA GLU A 47 -1.16 1.81 8.87
C GLU A 47 -0.79 2.96 9.81
N SER A 48 0.46 3.42 9.80
CA SER A 48 0.87 4.59 10.58
C SER A 48 0.18 5.88 10.10
N ALA A 49 -0.21 5.95 8.82
CA ALA A 49 -1.02 7.03 8.28
C ALA A 49 -2.51 6.95 8.67
N GLY A 50 -2.96 5.88 9.33
CA GLY A 50 -4.32 5.68 9.82
C GLY A 50 -5.10 4.56 9.11
N GLY A 51 -4.51 3.90 8.11
CA GLY A 51 -5.08 2.70 7.50
C GLY A 51 -5.04 1.49 8.43
N ARG A 52 -5.71 0.41 8.04
CA ARG A 52 -5.60 -0.91 8.69
C ARG A 52 -5.58 -1.99 7.63
N ALA A 53 -4.52 -2.79 7.57
CA ALA A 53 -4.50 -3.93 6.69
C ALA A 53 -5.47 -5.01 7.20
N ALA A 54 -6.18 -5.63 6.26
CA ALA A 54 -6.96 -6.83 6.48
C ALA A 54 -6.48 -7.92 5.52
N ARG A 55 -6.60 -9.18 5.94
CA ARG A 55 -6.26 -10.31 5.07
C ARG A 55 -7.20 -10.33 3.87
N VAL A 56 -6.66 -10.11 2.69
CA VAL A 56 -7.35 -10.19 1.39
C VAL A 56 -6.58 -11.12 0.46
N PRO A 57 -7.25 -11.80 -0.49
CA PRO A 57 -6.55 -12.52 -1.54
C PRO A 57 -5.91 -11.53 -2.53
N LEU A 58 -4.88 -11.99 -3.24
CA LEU A 58 -4.34 -11.28 -4.40
C LEU A 58 -5.44 -11.08 -5.46
N LEU A 59 -5.43 -9.91 -6.10
CA LEU A 59 -6.33 -9.64 -7.22
C LEU A 59 -5.91 -10.50 -8.41
N HIS A 60 -6.86 -11.31 -8.90
CA HIS A 60 -6.62 -12.29 -9.97
C HIS A 60 -5.47 -13.28 -9.68
N GLY A 61 -5.08 -13.43 -8.41
CA GLY A 61 -3.92 -14.23 -8.03
C GLY A 61 -2.57 -13.61 -8.39
N ASP A 62 -2.52 -12.39 -8.90
CA ASP A 62 -1.31 -11.77 -9.47
C ASP A 62 -0.76 -10.64 -8.57
N PRO A 63 0.49 -10.76 -8.08
CA PRO A 63 1.17 -9.70 -7.35
C PRO A 63 1.28 -8.38 -8.12
N ARG A 64 1.54 -8.40 -9.44
CA ARG A 64 1.71 -7.16 -10.23
C ARG A 64 0.40 -6.38 -10.30
N THR A 65 -0.68 -7.06 -10.65
CA THR A 65 -2.03 -6.46 -10.68
C THR A 65 -2.44 -5.94 -9.31
N THR A 66 -2.11 -6.67 -8.23
CA THR A 66 -2.42 -6.26 -6.86
C THR A 66 -1.67 -4.99 -6.45
N ILE A 67 -0.37 -4.86 -6.74
CA ILE A 67 0.41 -3.65 -6.47
C ILE A 67 -0.13 -2.46 -7.28
N ARG A 68 -0.45 -2.66 -8.57
CA ARG A 68 -1.03 -1.59 -9.41
C ARG A 68 -2.35 -1.10 -8.86
N ALA A 69 -3.21 -1.99 -8.36
CA ALA A 69 -4.46 -1.62 -7.71
C ALA A 69 -4.24 -0.85 -6.40
N ALA A 70 -3.24 -1.21 -5.60
CA ALA A 70 -2.88 -0.45 -4.40
C ALA A 70 -2.43 0.99 -4.76
N MET A 71 -1.58 1.14 -5.78
CA MET A 71 -1.14 2.46 -6.25
C MET A 71 -2.29 3.29 -6.83
N ALA A 72 -3.23 2.65 -7.56
CA ALA A 72 -4.43 3.31 -8.05
C ALA A 72 -5.32 3.82 -6.90
N ALA A 73 -5.53 3.00 -5.86
CA ALA A 73 -6.26 3.44 -4.67
C ALA A 73 -5.59 4.66 -4.02
N LEU A 74 -4.26 4.67 -3.87
CA LEU A 74 -3.56 5.83 -3.31
C LEU A 74 -3.74 7.12 -4.15
N SER A 75 -3.94 7.00 -5.47
CA SER A 75 -4.20 8.17 -6.32
C SER A 75 -5.60 8.78 -6.14
N GLU A 76 -6.51 8.10 -5.45
CA GLU A 76 -7.83 8.61 -5.07
C GLU A 76 -7.77 9.52 -3.83
N LEU A 77 -6.63 9.58 -3.12
CA LEU A 77 -6.46 10.43 -1.94
C LEU A 77 -6.38 11.90 -2.33
N ASP A 78 -6.97 12.77 -1.49
CA ASP A 78 -6.74 14.21 -1.56
C ASP A 78 -5.23 14.52 -1.41
N GLU A 79 -4.78 15.57 -2.10
CA GLU A 79 -3.36 15.96 -2.13
C GLU A 79 -2.76 16.17 -0.73
N ALA A 80 -3.54 16.74 0.20
CA ALA A 80 -3.12 16.93 1.59
C ALA A 80 -2.84 15.62 2.33
N VAL A 81 -3.58 14.54 2.02
CA VAL A 81 -3.34 13.21 2.63
C VAL A 81 -2.24 12.46 1.87
N PHE A 82 -2.23 12.55 0.55
CA PHE A 82 -1.22 11.90 -0.29
C PHE A 82 0.19 12.43 -0.03
N SER A 83 0.33 13.74 0.22
CA SER A 83 1.61 14.42 0.47
C SER A 83 2.22 14.14 1.85
N ARG A 84 1.51 13.44 2.74
CA ARG A 84 2.03 13.02 4.04
C ARG A 84 3.18 12.04 3.84
N GLU A 85 4.27 12.22 4.58
CA GLU A 85 5.51 11.45 4.41
C GLU A 85 5.30 9.93 4.43
N PRO A 86 4.52 9.33 5.35
CA PRO A 86 4.30 7.88 5.35
C PRO A 86 3.61 7.37 4.07
N VAL A 87 2.68 8.16 3.51
CA VAL A 87 1.92 7.79 2.31
C VAL A 87 2.82 7.89 1.07
N LEU A 88 3.64 8.94 0.97
CA LEU A 88 4.62 9.09 -0.10
C LEU A 88 5.64 7.96 -0.10
N ASP A 89 6.16 7.59 1.08
CA ASP A 89 7.16 6.53 1.20
C ASP A 89 6.55 5.15 0.91
N ALA A 90 5.31 4.91 1.33
CA ALA A 90 4.57 3.71 0.93
C ALA A 90 4.42 3.62 -0.60
N ALA A 91 4.00 4.71 -1.25
CA ALA A 91 3.86 4.76 -2.71
C ALA A 91 5.20 4.53 -3.43
N ARG A 92 6.31 5.09 -2.91
CA ARG A 92 7.66 4.86 -3.45
C ARG A 92 8.10 3.42 -3.28
N ALA A 93 7.85 2.80 -2.13
CA ALA A 93 8.18 1.41 -1.86
C ALA A 93 7.36 0.46 -2.77
N ALA A 94 6.05 0.69 -2.91
CA ALA A 94 5.19 -0.04 -3.84
C ALA A 94 5.67 0.07 -5.29
N ARG A 95 6.04 1.27 -5.74
CA ARG A 95 6.59 1.48 -7.10
C ARG A 95 7.92 0.76 -7.30
N ARG A 96 8.79 0.72 -6.28
CA ARG A 96 10.05 -0.07 -6.33
C ARG A 96 9.75 -1.57 -6.41
N ALA A 97 8.79 -2.06 -5.63
CA ALA A 97 8.38 -3.46 -5.68
C ALA A 97 7.83 -3.85 -7.06
N LEU A 98 6.98 -3.02 -7.66
CA LEU A 98 6.45 -3.26 -9.01
C LEU A 98 7.57 -3.36 -10.06
N ARG A 99 8.56 -2.46 -10.00
CA ARG A 99 9.71 -2.48 -10.92
C ARG A 99 10.61 -3.71 -10.79
N LEU A 100 10.58 -4.40 -9.66
CA LEU A 100 11.35 -5.65 -9.47
C LEU A 100 10.57 -6.87 -9.96
N LEU A 101 9.26 -6.74 -10.17
CA LEU A 101 8.45 -7.79 -10.77
C LEU A 101 8.43 -7.70 -12.29
N ASP A 102 8.59 -6.51 -12.88
CA ASP A 102 8.68 -6.34 -14.35
C ASP A 102 10.02 -6.85 -14.90
#